data_AF-A0AAV0WS21-F1
#
_entry.id   AF-A0AAV0WS21-F1
#
_cell.length_a   1.000
_cell.length_b   1.000
_cell.length_c   1.000
_cell.angle_alpha   90.00
_cell.angle_beta   90.00
_cell.angle_gamma   90.00
#
_symmetry.space_group_name_H-M   'P 1'
#
loop_
_entity.id
_entity.type
_entity.pdbx_description
1 polymer ?
#
loop_
_entity_poly.entity_id
_entity_poly.type
_entity_poly.pdbx_seq_one_letter_code
_entity_poly.pdbx_strand_id
1 'polypeptide(L)'
;MGSACLRMFPKAVVAFNSLLSEREEIPNGIEPQGPFAITCLPVDMKSRCINLVDFWKHPSDLQDFDTWAYILGLLNYKIDLLISDTEPYSPEIMGKILTHLISHSSVKGMIENVIFKTHVYTFLNEPLFDRLLSYFKSRFFVRATMSSSHTSEIYILMCGSMGASDNLYVSRFSLETLDQSFNDKWSNAEGELERALLIFGLRMETGIDPRFFPNPQLELEEILQNIGLSYKDRSILASALLKPESPSSINQAVRGLKKMGLREHWKVPRSHLSDIIPTFSRVSNVYSVLFGIGLFSSLVSEDIELYKGILRSMNTRATSYSKILNTSNKLLKTKTTINYSDGGNCVVKKLGKMVDSSKASAVIRLLRLSMKSSVEARSKWIGVELGWIIIPNIESDTDGLLFFRDERDNQK
;
A
#
# COMPACT_ATOMS: atom_id res chain seq x y z
N MET A 1 -12.95 4.82 8.40
CA MET A 1 -13.07 5.02 9.86
C MET A 1 -14.51 5.10 10.38
N GLY A 2 -15.44 5.84 9.75
CA GLY A 2 -16.83 5.96 10.24
C GLY A 2 -17.55 4.61 10.52
N SER A 3 -17.38 3.63 9.64
CA SER A 3 -17.91 2.27 9.83
C SER A 3 -17.37 1.58 11.11
N ALA A 4 -16.11 1.83 11.48
CA ALA A 4 -15.54 1.31 12.73
C ALA A 4 -16.14 2.01 13.95
N CYS A 5 -16.32 3.33 13.90
CA CYS A 5 -16.98 4.10 14.97
C CYS A 5 -18.41 3.59 15.21
N LEU A 6 -19.19 3.35 14.15
CA LEU A 6 -20.55 2.82 14.26
C LEU A 6 -20.59 1.45 14.95
N ARG A 7 -19.62 0.57 14.68
CA ARG A 7 -19.50 -0.74 15.35
C ARG A 7 -19.04 -0.62 16.80
N MET A 8 -18.05 0.22 17.08
CA MET A 8 -17.45 0.36 18.42
C MET A 8 -18.35 1.11 19.40
N PHE A 9 -19.13 2.08 18.90
CA PHE A 9 -19.99 2.94 19.71
C PHE A 9 -21.45 2.79 19.26
N PRO A 10 -22.25 1.92 19.90
CA PRO A 10 -23.62 1.60 19.46
C PRO A 10 -24.58 2.79 19.43
N LYS A 11 -24.29 3.84 20.22
CA LYS A 11 -25.10 5.06 20.29
C LYS A 11 -24.53 6.23 19.49
N ALA A 12 -23.37 6.05 18.86
CA ALA A 12 -22.77 7.11 18.07
C ALA A 12 -23.59 7.40 16.82
N VAL A 13 -23.71 8.69 16.53
CA VAL A 13 -24.24 9.22 15.27
C VAL A 13 -23.05 9.78 14.50
N VAL A 14 -22.96 9.46 13.22
CA VAL A 14 -21.79 9.80 12.39
C VAL A 14 -22.22 10.68 11.22
N ALA A 15 -21.50 11.78 11.01
CA ALA A 15 -21.45 12.49 9.75
C ALA A 15 -20.25 11.98 8.95
N PHE A 16 -20.46 11.61 7.69
CA PHE A 16 -19.42 11.11 6.81
C PHE A 16 -18.98 12.20 5.82
N ASN A 17 -17.67 12.32 5.61
CA ASN A 17 -17.11 13.14 4.54
C ASN A 17 -16.05 12.35 3.78
N SER A 18 -16.07 12.46 2.45
CA SER A 18 -15.03 11.95 1.56
C SER A 18 -15.03 12.79 0.31
N LEU A 19 -13.84 13.17 -0.16
CA LEU A 19 -13.69 13.88 -1.41
C LEU A 19 -14.22 13.00 -2.56
N LEU A 20 -15.23 13.48 -3.27
CA LEU A 20 -15.68 12.85 -4.51
C LEU A 20 -14.64 13.11 -5.59
N SER A 21 -13.95 12.06 -6.04
CA SER A 21 -13.02 12.19 -7.14
C SER A 21 -13.80 12.21 -8.46
N GLU A 22 -13.62 13.23 -9.30
CA GLU A 22 -14.22 13.32 -10.65
C GLU A 22 -13.86 12.13 -11.55
N ARG A 23 -12.81 11.36 -11.20
CA ARG A 23 -12.39 10.13 -11.92
C ARG A 23 -13.27 8.93 -11.62
N GLU A 24 -14.12 9.00 -10.60
CA GLU A 24 -15.19 8.03 -10.40
C GLU A 24 -16.30 8.42 -11.37
N GLU A 25 -16.15 8.02 -12.64
CA GLU A 25 -17.17 8.22 -13.67
C GLU A 25 -18.50 7.71 -13.14
N ILE A 26 -19.39 8.61 -12.73
CA ILE A 26 -20.76 8.27 -12.35
C ILE A 26 -21.45 7.85 -13.64
N PRO A 27 -21.77 6.56 -13.85
CA PRO A 27 -22.30 6.11 -15.12
C PRO A 27 -23.72 6.69 -15.28
N ASN A 28 -23.94 7.43 -16.37
CA ASN A 28 -25.26 7.72 -16.93
C ASN A 28 -26.35 8.24 -15.96
N GLY A 29 -26.02 9.20 -15.09
CA GLY A 29 -27.00 9.88 -14.24
C GLY A 29 -27.59 9.04 -13.10
N ILE A 30 -26.93 7.94 -12.73
CA ILE A 30 -27.27 7.16 -11.53
C ILE A 30 -26.71 7.86 -10.30
N GLU A 31 -27.50 8.01 -9.24
CA GLU A 31 -27.01 8.56 -7.97
C GLU A 31 -25.86 7.69 -7.40
N PRO A 32 -24.72 8.27 -6.98
CA PRO A 32 -23.64 7.52 -6.34
C PRO A 32 -24.14 6.75 -5.14
N GLN A 33 -23.76 5.47 -5.04
CA GLN A 33 -24.00 4.72 -3.81
C GLN A 33 -23.13 5.27 -2.68
N GLY A 34 -23.67 5.27 -1.47
CA GLY A 34 -22.91 5.61 -0.25
C GLY A 34 -21.65 4.76 -0.10
N PRO A 35 -20.68 5.19 0.74
CA PRO A 35 -19.44 4.47 0.96
C PRO A 35 -19.69 3.01 1.34
N PHE A 36 -19.14 2.08 0.56
CA PHE A 36 -19.35 0.63 0.69
C PHE A 36 -19.17 0.13 2.13
N ALA A 37 -18.16 0.65 2.83
CA ALA A 37 -17.85 0.28 4.21
C ALA A 37 -18.99 0.57 5.20
N ILE A 38 -19.87 1.54 4.93
CA ILE A 38 -21.03 1.86 5.79
C ILE A 38 -22.29 1.20 5.22
N THR A 39 -22.47 1.17 3.90
CA THR A 39 -23.69 0.63 3.27
C THR A 39 -23.87 -0.87 3.50
N CYS A 40 -22.76 -1.62 3.68
CA CYS A 40 -22.78 -3.03 4.04
C CYS A 40 -23.06 -3.33 5.51
N LEU A 41 -23.15 -2.31 6.38
CA LEU A 41 -23.52 -2.52 7.77
C LEU A 41 -25.00 -2.90 7.91
N PRO A 42 -25.39 -3.58 9.02
CA PRO A 42 -26.79 -3.75 9.40
C PRO A 42 -27.58 -2.45 9.38
N VAL A 43 -28.88 -2.54 9.10
CA VAL A 43 -29.76 -1.37 8.88
C VAL A 43 -29.73 -0.40 10.05
N ASP A 44 -29.79 -0.93 11.28
CA ASP A 44 -29.74 -0.18 12.54
C ASP A 44 -28.39 0.53 12.79
N MET A 45 -27.30 0.03 12.21
CA MET A 45 -25.99 0.68 12.30
C MET A 45 -25.84 1.76 11.24
N LYS A 46 -26.18 1.47 9.97
CA LYS A 46 -26.01 2.44 8.89
C LYS A 46 -27.00 3.61 8.97
N SER A 47 -28.18 3.42 9.55
CA SER A 47 -29.15 4.50 9.78
C SER A 47 -28.65 5.59 10.73
N ARG A 48 -27.59 5.32 11.50
CA ARG A 48 -26.92 6.31 12.36
C ARG A 48 -25.88 7.15 11.62
N CYS A 49 -25.64 6.88 10.33
CA CYS A 49 -24.88 7.75 9.45
C CYS A 49 -25.84 8.73 8.77
N ILE A 50 -25.90 9.96 9.27
CA ILE A 50 -27.01 10.90 9.00
C ILE A 50 -27.08 11.40 7.56
N ASN A 51 -25.93 11.51 6.90
CA ASN A 51 -25.83 11.98 5.52
C ASN A 51 -25.49 10.84 4.54
N LEU A 52 -25.75 9.58 4.90
CA LEU A 52 -25.31 8.43 4.09
C LEU A 52 -25.89 8.41 2.67
N VAL A 53 -27.15 8.84 2.51
CA VAL A 53 -27.90 8.73 1.26
C VAL A 53 -27.62 9.90 0.33
N ASP A 54 -27.34 11.07 0.89
CA ASP A 54 -27.24 12.33 0.17
C ASP A 54 -25.85 12.98 0.29
N PHE A 55 -24.84 12.29 0.87
CA PHE A 55 -23.48 12.83 1.05
C PHE A 55 -22.92 13.48 -0.22
N TRP A 56 -23.23 12.92 -1.40
CA TRP A 56 -22.72 13.37 -2.68
C TRP A 56 -23.36 14.68 -3.18
N LYS A 57 -24.52 15.05 -2.63
CA LYS A 57 -25.23 16.30 -2.94
C LYS A 57 -24.63 17.51 -2.23
N HIS A 58 -23.72 17.27 -1.28
CA HIS A 58 -23.19 18.27 -0.36
C HIS A 58 -21.70 18.53 -0.62
N PRO A 59 -21.18 19.72 -0.27
CA PRO A 59 -19.76 20.02 -0.42
C PRO A 59 -18.92 19.05 0.42
N SER A 60 -17.85 18.52 -0.17
CA SER A 60 -17.01 17.48 0.45
C SER A 60 -15.52 17.85 0.58
N ASP A 61 -15.08 18.93 -0.06
CA ASP A 61 -13.69 19.38 0.02
C ASP A 61 -13.44 20.11 1.33
N LEU A 62 -12.55 19.59 2.16
CA LEU A 62 -12.21 20.19 3.45
C LEU A 62 -11.40 21.49 3.33
N GLN A 63 -10.97 21.85 2.12
CA GLN A 63 -10.42 23.18 1.83
C GLN A 63 -11.51 24.26 1.76
N ASP A 64 -12.76 23.86 1.56
CA ASP A 64 -13.87 24.79 1.37
C ASP A 64 -14.59 25.04 2.70
N PHE A 65 -14.80 26.31 3.01
CA PHE A 65 -15.53 26.72 4.21
C PHE A 65 -16.94 26.11 4.27
N ASP A 66 -17.62 26.00 3.13
CA ASP A 66 -18.99 25.49 3.03
C ASP A 66 -19.10 24.03 3.46
N THR A 67 -18.08 23.21 3.21
CA THR A 67 -18.00 21.82 3.70
C THR A 67 -18.04 21.78 5.23
N TRP A 68 -17.28 22.64 5.89
CA TRP A 68 -17.27 22.72 7.35
C TRP A 68 -18.59 23.25 7.92
N ALA A 69 -19.15 24.29 7.28
CA ALA A 69 -20.45 24.84 7.66
C ALA A 69 -21.55 23.77 7.56
N TYR A 70 -21.55 22.97 6.50
CA TYR A 70 -22.45 21.85 6.30
C TYR A 70 -22.27 20.77 7.38
N ILE A 71 -21.04 20.26 7.58
CA ILE A 71 -20.76 19.18 8.56
C ILE A 71 -21.19 19.61 9.97
N LEU A 72 -20.93 20.84 10.35
CA LEU A 72 -21.33 21.38 11.65
C LEU A 72 -22.83 21.65 11.75
N GLY A 73 -23.47 21.99 10.62
CA GLY A 73 -24.92 22.17 10.53
C GLY A 73 -25.71 20.88 10.58
N LEU A 74 -25.11 19.74 10.23
CA LEU A 74 -25.76 18.43 10.28
C LEU A 74 -26.10 17.98 11.70
N LEU A 75 -25.37 18.48 12.71
CA LEU A 75 -25.49 18.04 14.08
C LEU A 75 -26.06 19.17 14.93
N ASN A 76 -27.25 18.96 15.49
CA ASN A 76 -27.85 19.85 16.50
C ASN A 76 -27.09 19.81 17.86
N TYR A 77 -25.95 19.12 17.91
CA TYR A 77 -25.17 18.86 19.10
C TYR A 77 -23.70 19.14 18.84
N LYS A 78 -22.95 19.36 19.93
CA LYS A 78 -21.49 19.42 19.90
C LYS A 78 -20.93 18.09 19.34
N ILE A 79 -19.98 18.20 18.42
CA ILE A 79 -19.20 17.07 17.91
C ILE A 79 -18.28 16.59 19.03
N ASP A 80 -18.53 15.40 19.54
CA ASP A 80 -17.67 14.80 20.57
C ASP A 80 -16.31 14.38 19.98
N LEU A 81 -16.31 13.82 18.77
CA LEU A 81 -15.12 13.31 18.12
C LEU A 81 -15.09 13.65 16.62
N LEU A 82 -14.04 14.35 16.19
CA LEU A 82 -13.70 14.53 14.79
C LEU A 82 -12.49 13.65 14.45
N ILE A 83 -12.58 12.92 13.34
CA ILE A 83 -11.46 12.10 12.83
C ILE A 83 -11.12 12.57 11.42
N SER A 84 -9.90 13.06 11.23
CA SER A 84 -9.37 13.47 9.93
C SER A 84 -8.28 12.49 9.49
N ASP A 85 -8.63 11.65 8.51
CA ASP A 85 -7.72 10.72 7.82
C ASP A 85 -7.48 11.21 6.38
N THR A 86 -6.97 12.43 6.29
CA THR A 86 -6.69 13.09 5.02
C THR A 86 -5.20 12.95 4.69
N GLU A 87 -4.90 12.68 3.43
CA GLU A 87 -3.54 12.69 2.88
C GLU A 87 -3.37 13.90 1.95
N PRO A 88 -3.22 15.13 2.49
CA PRO A 88 -3.11 16.31 1.65
C PRO A 88 -1.82 16.26 0.82
N TYR A 89 -1.97 16.50 -0.47
CA TYR A 89 -0.86 16.41 -1.43
C TYR A 89 0.04 17.65 -1.43
N SER A 90 -0.33 18.73 -0.74
CA SER A 90 0.49 19.94 -0.62
C SER A 90 0.37 20.61 0.76
N PRO A 91 1.40 21.35 1.20
CA PRO A 91 1.35 22.16 2.42
C PRO A 91 0.22 23.21 2.39
N GLU A 92 -0.07 23.79 1.22
CA GLU A 92 -1.13 24.79 1.09
C GLU A 92 -2.52 24.21 1.42
N ILE A 93 -2.82 23.00 0.91
CA ILE A 93 -4.08 22.29 1.20
C ILE A 93 -4.18 22.03 2.70
N MET A 94 -3.08 21.54 3.30
CA MET A 94 -3.03 21.31 4.76
C MET A 94 -3.31 22.59 5.53
N GLY A 95 -2.66 23.71 5.17
CA GLY A 95 -2.85 24.99 5.84
C GLY A 95 -4.30 25.51 5.77
N LYS A 96 -4.99 25.31 4.65
CA LYS A 96 -6.43 25.64 4.52
C LYS A 96 -7.29 24.77 5.45
N ILE A 97 -7.09 23.46 5.43
CA ILE A 97 -7.80 22.50 6.30
C ILE A 97 -7.61 22.88 7.78
N LEU A 98 -6.37 23.14 8.19
CA LEU A 98 -6.05 23.54 9.57
C LEU A 98 -6.68 24.88 9.93
N THR A 99 -6.65 25.87 9.03
CA THR A 99 -7.29 27.17 9.24
C THR A 99 -8.79 27.01 9.50
N HIS A 100 -9.47 26.19 8.72
CA HIS A 100 -10.89 25.90 8.93
C HIS A 100 -11.13 25.14 10.23
N LEU A 101 -10.35 24.10 10.52
CA LEU A 101 -10.47 23.35 11.77
C LEU A 101 -10.26 24.26 12.99
N ILE A 102 -9.26 25.14 12.96
CA ILE A 102 -9.00 26.14 14.00
C ILE A 102 -10.19 27.08 14.12
N SER A 103 -10.70 27.64 13.02
CA SER A 103 -11.82 28.60 13.06
C SER A 103 -13.07 28.00 13.73
N HIS A 104 -13.34 26.72 13.50
CA HIS A 104 -14.51 26.05 14.07
C HIS A 104 -14.28 25.53 15.50
N SER A 105 -13.06 25.12 15.82
CA SER A 105 -12.68 24.73 17.19
C SER A 105 -12.64 25.94 18.12
N SER A 106 -12.12 27.07 17.64
CA SER A 106 -11.90 28.31 18.39
C SER A 106 -13.17 29.11 18.66
N VAL A 107 -14.02 29.29 17.64
CA VAL A 107 -15.13 30.25 17.71
C VAL A 107 -16.38 29.64 18.33
N LYS A 108 -16.58 28.31 18.22
CA LYS A 108 -17.88 27.71 18.58
C LYS A 108 -17.83 26.64 19.67
N GLY A 109 -16.62 26.24 20.11
CA GLY A 109 -16.47 25.12 21.05
C GLY A 109 -17.24 23.88 20.58
N MET A 110 -17.33 23.69 19.26
CA MET A 110 -18.23 22.73 18.62
C MET A 110 -17.61 21.34 18.52
N ILE A 111 -16.31 21.20 18.73
CA ILE A 111 -15.57 19.94 18.63
C ILE A 111 -14.87 19.70 19.97
N GLU A 112 -15.14 18.58 20.64
CA GLU A 112 -14.51 18.25 21.93
C GLU A 112 -13.16 17.57 21.74
N ASN A 113 -13.09 16.58 20.86
CA ASN A 113 -11.90 15.76 20.63
C ASN A 113 -11.60 15.66 19.12
N VAL A 114 -10.32 15.64 18.78
CA VAL A 114 -9.83 15.48 17.41
C VAL A 114 -8.78 14.39 17.33
N ILE A 115 -8.92 13.49 16.36
CA ILE A 115 -7.86 12.59 15.90
C ILE A 115 -7.47 13.06 14.50
N PHE A 116 -6.23 13.56 14.37
CA PHE A 116 -5.74 14.11 13.11
C PHE A 116 -4.54 13.31 12.60
N LYS A 117 -4.69 12.64 11.45
CA LYS A 117 -3.57 11.96 10.79
C LYS A 117 -2.70 12.96 10.05
N THR A 118 -1.39 12.82 10.20
CA THR A 118 -0.41 13.59 9.42
C THR A 118 0.91 12.80 9.34
N HIS A 119 1.92 13.39 8.69
CA HIS A 119 3.29 12.89 8.71
C HIS A 119 4.17 13.79 9.55
N VAL A 120 5.20 13.24 10.20
CA VAL A 120 6.17 14.03 11.00
C VAL A 120 6.72 15.20 10.19
N TYR A 121 7.12 14.97 8.94
CA TYR A 121 7.63 16.04 8.07
C TYR A 121 6.61 17.18 7.89
N THR A 122 5.34 16.85 7.60
CA THR A 122 4.29 17.86 7.44
C THR A 122 4.02 18.60 8.75
N PHE A 123 3.98 17.88 9.87
CA PHE A 123 3.78 18.47 11.19
C PHE A 123 4.88 19.49 11.55
N LEU A 124 6.15 19.14 11.31
CA LEU A 124 7.28 20.02 11.63
C LEU A 124 7.37 21.26 10.74
N ASN A 125 6.80 21.23 9.54
CA ASN A 125 6.87 22.34 8.57
C ASN A 125 5.58 23.18 8.50
N GLU A 126 4.54 22.83 9.26
CA GLU A 126 3.26 23.52 9.24
C GLU A 126 2.97 24.20 10.60
N PRO A 127 3.23 25.52 10.73
CA PRO A 127 3.11 26.24 11.99
C PRO A 127 1.67 26.32 12.52
N LEU A 128 0.65 26.09 11.68
CA LEU A 128 -0.74 26.07 12.16
C LEU A 128 -1.04 24.92 13.12
N PHE A 129 -0.20 23.88 13.18
CA PHE A 129 -0.36 22.83 14.19
C PHE A 129 -0.19 23.37 15.62
N ASP A 130 0.80 24.22 15.90
CA ASP A 130 0.98 24.81 17.23
C ASP A 130 -0.29 25.57 17.66
N ARG A 131 -0.82 26.36 16.72
CA ARG A 131 -2.06 27.09 16.94
C ARG A 131 -3.25 26.17 17.16
N LEU A 132 -3.37 25.07 16.42
CA LEU A 132 -4.45 24.10 16.61
C LEU A 132 -4.35 23.41 17.97
N LEU A 133 -3.15 22.98 18.36
CA LEU A 133 -2.90 22.27 19.62
C LEU A 133 -3.23 23.12 20.86
N SER A 134 -3.13 24.44 20.77
CA SER A 134 -3.45 25.34 21.88
C SER A 134 -4.93 25.36 22.29
N TYR A 135 -5.82 24.80 21.46
CA TYR A 135 -7.27 24.71 21.70
C TYR A 135 -7.74 23.47 22.46
N PHE A 136 -6.85 22.58 22.87
CA PHE A 136 -7.25 21.32 23.51
C PHE A 136 -6.48 21.12 24.80
N LYS A 137 -7.06 20.59 25.87
CA LYS A 137 -6.38 20.45 27.18
C LYS A 137 -5.23 19.45 27.14
N SER A 138 -5.42 18.33 26.44
CA SER A 138 -4.44 17.26 26.38
C SER A 138 -4.11 16.92 24.93
N ARG A 139 -2.83 16.67 24.65
CA ARG A 139 -2.33 16.39 23.29
C ARG A 139 -1.35 15.23 23.31
N PHE A 140 -1.51 14.30 22.39
CA PHE A 140 -0.65 13.12 22.27
C PHE A 140 -0.28 12.88 20.81
N PHE A 141 0.96 12.49 20.59
CA PHE A 141 1.40 11.92 19.32
C PHE A 141 1.39 10.41 19.46
N VAL A 142 0.72 9.70 18.56
CA VAL A 142 0.74 8.24 18.54
C VAL A 142 1.10 7.72 17.16
N ARG A 143 1.77 6.58 17.16
CA ARG A 143 2.03 5.77 15.98
C ARG A 143 1.22 4.48 16.12
N ALA A 144 0.45 4.15 15.08
CA ALA A 144 -0.28 2.89 15.05
C ALA A 144 0.68 1.72 14.88
N THR A 145 0.52 0.65 15.66
CA THR A 145 1.28 -0.59 15.43
C THR A 145 0.96 -1.15 14.04
N MET A 146 -0.26 -0.97 13.55
CA MET A 146 -0.68 -1.33 12.18
C MET A 146 -0.48 -0.17 11.20
N SER A 147 0.74 0.33 11.09
CA SER A 147 1.12 1.31 10.08
C SER A 147 1.88 0.65 8.91
N SER A 148 1.95 1.36 7.79
CA SER A 148 2.89 1.04 6.70
C SER A 148 4.32 0.96 7.24
N SER A 149 5.14 0.09 6.64
CA SER A 149 6.55 -0.02 7.01
C SER A 149 7.34 1.23 6.64
N HIS A 150 8.25 1.65 7.53
CA HIS A 150 9.08 2.84 7.37
C HIS A 150 8.29 4.13 7.06
N THR A 151 7.07 4.25 7.59
CA THR A 151 6.26 5.47 7.47
C THR A 151 6.56 6.47 8.58
N SER A 152 6.48 7.76 8.26
CA SER A 152 6.46 8.86 9.23
C SER A 152 5.04 9.25 9.66
N GLU A 153 4.03 8.43 9.35
CA GLU A 153 2.65 8.65 9.74
C GLU A 153 2.49 8.68 11.26
N ILE A 154 1.79 9.72 11.74
CA ILE A 154 1.40 9.92 13.13
C ILE A 154 -0.07 10.30 13.19
N TYR A 155 -0.70 9.99 14.33
CA TYR A 155 -1.98 10.54 14.70
C TYR A 155 -1.77 11.49 15.87
N ILE A 156 -2.28 12.70 15.73
CA ILE A 156 -2.33 13.70 16.78
C ILE A 156 -3.69 13.57 17.45
N LEU A 157 -3.69 13.14 18.71
CA LEU A 157 -4.89 13.14 19.55
C LEU A 157 -4.95 14.44 20.33
N MET A 158 -6.06 15.14 20.22
CA MET A 158 -6.32 16.38 20.90
C MET A 158 -7.62 16.23 21.67
N CYS A 159 -7.55 16.30 22.99
CA CYS A 159 -8.68 15.97 23.86
C CYS A 159 -9.07 17.16 24.74
N GLY A 160 -10.38 17.32 24.89
CA GLY A 160 -10.99 18.31 25.77
C GLY A 160 -10.78 19.74 25.29
N SER A 161 -11.64 20.19 24.38
CA SER A 161 -11.58 21.55 23.86
C SER A 161 -11.57 22.59 24.99
N MET A 162 -10.66 23.54 24.86
CA MET A 162 -10.56 24.75 25.65
C MET A 162 -10.67 25.94 24.71
N GLY A 163 -11.16 27.08 25.21
CA GLY A 163 -10.99 28.34 24.50
C GLY A 163 -9.51 28.59 24.19
N ALA A 164 -9.24 29.44 23.20
CA ALA A 164 -7.87 29.74 22.78
C ALA A 164 -7.01 30.09 24.00
N SER A 165 -5.90 29.38 24.19
CA SER A 165 -4.79 29.87 25.00
C SER A 165 -3.79 30.52 24.07
N ASP A 166 -3.46 31.78 24.33
CA ASP A 166 -2.41 32.45 23.58
C ASP A 166 -1.06 31.74 23.85
N ASN A 167 -0.25 31.59 22.79
CA ASN A 167 1.18 31.27 22.84
C ASN A 167 1.60 29.90 23.38
N LEU A 168 0.83 28.84 23.13
CA LEU A 168 1.33 27.47 23.33
C LEU A 168 2.02 26.96 22.07
N TYR A 169 3.31 26.70 22.17
CA TYR A 169 4.13 26.08 21.12
C TYR A 169 4.56 24.70 21.58
N VAL A 170 4.75 23.78 20.63
CA VAL A 170 5.31 22.47 20.93
C VAL A 170 6.74 22.64 21.45
N SER A 171 7.01 22.10 22.62
CA SER A 171 8.33 22.23 23.22
C SER A 171 9.37 21.46 22.40
N ARG A 172 10.59 21.99 22.32
CA ARG A 172 11.72 21.30 21.67
C ARG A 172 11.93 19.89 22.23
N PHE A 173 11.78 19.71 23.53
CA PHE A 173 11.88 18.41 24.19
C PHE A 173 10.84 17.40 23.64
N SER A 174 9.61 17.85 23.38
CA SER A 174 8.56 17.02 22.76
C SER A 174 8.93 16.65 21.33
N LEU A 175 9.53 17.55 20.56
CA LEU A 175 10.00 17.27 19.20
C LEU A 175 11.17 16.27 19.20
N GLU A 176 12.11 16.41 20.13
CA GLU A 176 13.23 15.48 20.30
C GLU A 176 12.72 14.09 20.71
N THR A 177 11.72 14.02 21.59
CA THR A 177 11.06 12.76 21.97
C THR A 177 10.34 12.11 20.77
N LEU A 178 9.65 12.92 19.96
CA LEU A 178 9.00 12.44 18.74
C LEU A 178 10.04 11.90 17.76
N ASP A 179 11.11 12.65 17.49
CA ASP A 179 12.19 12.23 16.60
C ASP A 179 12.87 10.93 17.08
N GLN A 180 13.17 10.84 18.38
CA GLN A 180 13.69 9.60 18.99
C GLN A 180 12.77 8.41 18.73
N SER A 181 11.45 8.58 18.87
CA SER A 181 10.49 7.49 18.60
C SER A 181 10.49 6.99 17.14
N PHE A 182 10.96 7.82 16.20
CA PHE A 182 11.15 7.49 14.78
C PHE A 182 12.59 7.08 14.42
N ASN A 183 13.51 7.16 15.37
CA ASN A 183 14.87 6.62 15.28
C ASN A 183 15.03 5.33 16.12
N ASP A 184 14.02 5.01 16.92
CA ASP A 184 13.95 3.84 17.80
C ASP A 184 13.72 2.52 17.05
N LYS A 185 13.49 1.45 17.81
CA LYS A 185 13.40 0.04 17.42
C LYS A 185 12.58 -0.27 16.16
N TRP A 186 11.68 0.56 15.64
CA TRP A 186 10.86 0.28 14.44
C TRP A 186 11.20 1.15 13.22
N SER A 187 12.47 1.55 13.14
CA SER A 187 12.93 2.52 12.13
C SER A 187 13.90 1.87 11.14
N ASN A 188 14.60 0.82 11.58
CA ASN A 188 15.43 -0.05 10.75
C ASN A 188 14.68 -1.31 10.30
N ALA A 189 15.28 -2.07 9.38
CA ALA A 189 14.66 -3.22 8.76
C ALA A 189 14.38 -4.35 9.78
N GLU A 190 15.28 -4.56 10.73
CA GLU A 190 15.17 -5.52 11.82
C GLU A 190 13.93 -5.24 12.65
N GLY A 191 13.81 -3.99 13.08
CA GLY A 191 12.69 -3.46 13.82
C GLY A 191 11.34 -3.62 13.18
N GLU A 192 11.28 -3.29 11.90
CA GLU A 192 10.08 -3.41 11.08
C GLU A 192 9.70 -4.87 10.83
N LEU A 193 10.68 -5.77 10.64
CA LEU A 193 10.43 -7.20 10.56
C LEU A 193 9.90 -7.75 11.89
N GLU A 194 10.50 -7.37 13.02
CA GLU A 194 10.00 -7.74 14.35
C GLU A 194 8.56 -7.26 14.58
N ARG A 195 8.25 -6.00 14.24
CA ARG A 195 6.89 -5.45 14.31
C ARG A 195 5.93 -6.25 13.42
N ALA A 196 6.35 -6.57 12.20
CA ALA A 196 5.54 -7.35 11.27
C ALA A 196 5.30 -8.78 11.77
N LEU A 197 6.28 -9.42 12.42
CA LEU A 197 6.15 -10.74 13.04
C LEU A 197 5.13 -10.73 14.18
N LEU A 198 5.12 -9.68 15.01
CA LEU A 198 4.10 -9.49 16.06
C LEU A 198 2.70 -9.44 15.44
N ILE A 199 2.51 -8.63 14.40
CA ILE A 199 1.22 -8.48 13.69
C ILE A 199 0.83 -9.79 12.99
N PHE A 200 1.79 -10.48 12.39
CA PHE A 200 1.57 -11.74 11.67
C PHE A 200 1.01 -12.84 12.56
N GLY A 201 1.40 -12.83 13.84
CA GLY A 201 0.87 -13.72 14.89
C GLY A 201 -0.55 -13.38 15.35
N LEU A 202 -1.09 -12.19 15.03
CA LEU A 202 -2.44 -11.80 15.43
C LEU A 202 -3.50 -12.42 14.52
N ARG A 203 -4.68 -12.70 15.10
CA ARG A 203 -5.87 -13.14 14.38
C ARG A 203 -6.76 -11.96 14.01
N MET A 204 -6.33 -11.23 12.99
CA MET A 204 -6.98 -10.01 12.51
C MET A 204 -8.36 -10.24 11.89
N GLU A 205 -8.68 -11.48 11.55
CA GLU A 205 -9.97 -11.90 11.00
C GLU A 205 -11.07 -12.07 12.05
N THR A 206 -10.71 -12.06 13.33
CA THR A 206 -11.64 -12.34 14.43
C THR A 206 -12.75 -11.29 14.49
N GLY A 207 -14.01 -11.74 14.48
CA GLY A 207 -15.19 -10.86 14.57
C GLY A 207 -15.61 -10.21 13.25
N ILE A 208 -14.98 -10.55 12.13
CA ILE A 208 -15.39 -10.10 10.79
C ILE A 208 -16.26 -11.18 10.14
N ASP A 209 -17.38 -10.77 9.54
CA ASP A 209 -18.26 -11.67 8.80
C ASP A 209 -17.52 -12.29 7.59
N PRO A 210 -17.56 -13.62 7.40
CA PRO A 210 -16.91 -14.32 6.29
C PRO A 210 -17.18 -13.73 4.90
N ARG A 211 -18.35 -13.10 4.70
CA ARG A 211 -18.75 -12.49 3.42
C ARG A 211 -17.88 -11.30 3.01
N PHE A 212 -17.16 -10.68 3.95
CA PHE A 212 -16.23 -9.58 3.66
C PHE A 212 -14.85 -10.06 3.21
N PHE A 213 -14.55 -11.35 3.30
CA PHE A 213 -13.29 -11.87 2.80
C PHE A 213 -13.40 -12.23 1.32
N PRO A 214 -12.41 -11.85 0.50
CA PRO A 214 -12.36 -12.30 -0.86
C PRO A 214 -12.09 -13.80 -0.93
N ASN A 215 -12.40 -14.41 -2.07
CA ASN A 215 -11.91 -15.75 -2.37
C ASN A 215 -10.44 -15.65 -2.79
N PRO A 216 -9.46 -16.15 -2.00
CA PRO A 216 -8.06 -15.92 -2.29
C PRO A 216 -7.60 -16.53 -3.62
N GLN A 217 -8.23 -17.63 -4.04
CA GLN A 217 -7.94 -18.28 -5.31
C GLN A 217 -8.30 -17.37 -6.49
N LEU A 218 -9.54 -16.83 -6.49
CA LEU A 218 -10.03 -16.01 -7.59
C LEU A 218 -9.26 -14.69 -7.69
N GLU A 219 -8.99 -14.04 -6.56
CA GLU A 219 -8.26 -12.76 -6.56
C GLU A 219 -6.79 -12.95 -6.96
N LEU A 220 -6.14 -14.04 -6.52
CA LEU A 220 -4.78 -14.33 -6.97
C LEU A 220 -4.74 -14.69 -8.47
N GLU A 221 -5.71 -15.44 -8.98
CA GLU A 221 -5.86 -15.70 -10.40
C GLU A 221 -6.05 -14.39 -11.20
N GLU A 222 -6.80 -13.42 -10.68
CA GLU A 222 -6.96 -12.10 -11.30
C GLU A 222 -5.66 -11.28 -11.30
N ILE A 223 -4.91 -11.28 -10.18
CA ILE A 223 -3.58 -10.66 -10.13
C ILE A 223 -2.64 -11.30 -11.16
N LEU A 224 -2.66 -12.62 -11.29
CA LEU A 224 -1.85 -13.35 -12.27
C LEU A 224 -2.35 -13.13 -13.72
N GLN A 225 -3.63 -12.85 -13.92
CA GLN A 225 -4.19 -12.42 -15.20
C GLN A 225 -3.64 -11.06 -15.62
N ASN A 226 -3.45 -10.14 -14.69
CA ASN A 226 -2.84 -8.83 -14.94
C ASN A 226 -1.35 -8.90 -15.32
N ILE A 227 -0.72 -10.07 -15.12
CA ILE A 227 0.62 -10.42 -15.62
C ILE A 227 0.55 -11.08 -17.01
N GLY A 228 -0.63 -11.31 -17.56
CA GLY A 228 -0.82 -11.89 -18.90
C GLY A 228 -0.72 -13.42 -18.94
N LEU A 229 -0.81 -14.10 -17.81
CA LEU A 229 -0.78 -15.56 -17.76
C LEU A 229 -2.10 -16.18 -18.28
N SER A 230 -1.98 -17.35 -18.91
CA SER A 230 -3.15 -18.10 -19.41
C SER A 230 -3.97 -18.67 -18.26
N TYR A 231 -5.27 -18.91 -18.49
CA TYR A 231 -6.17 -19.43 -17.44
C TYR A 231 -5.62 -20.68 -16.72
N LYS A 232 -5.11 -21.65 -17.49
CA LYS A 232 -4.53 -22.89 -16.96
C LYS A 232 -3.33 -22.60 -16.04
N ASP A 233 -2.44 -21.73 -16.48
CA ASP A 233 -1.23 -21.40 -15.75
C ASP A 233 -1.53 -20.65 -14.45
N ARG A 234 -2.48 -19.71 -14.49
CA ARG A 234 -2.93 -18.96 -13.33
C ARG A 234 -3.50 -19.87 -12.25
N SER A 235 -4.37 -20.80 -12.65
CA SER A 235 -5.02 -21.69 -11.68
C SER A 235 -4.04 -22.66 -11.01
N ILE A 236 -3.08 -23.20 -11.79
CA ILE A 236 -1.99 -24.05 -11.26
C ILE A 236 -1.11 -23.25 -10.29
N LEU A 237 -0.66 -22.07 -10.69
CA LEU A 237 0.23 -21.24 -9.85
C LEU A 237 -0.47 -20.75 -8.59
N ALA A 238 -1.72 -20.29 -8.69
CA ALA A 238 -2.49 -19.84 -7.54
C ALA A 238 -2.72 -20.99 -6.55
N SER A 239 -3.06 -22.19 -7.03
CA SER A 239 -3.22 -23.38 -6.19
C SER A 239 -1.92 -23.75 -5.47
N ALA A 240 -0.80 -23.75 -6.20
CA ALA A 240 0.52 -24.10 -5.64
C ALA A 240 0.99 -23.07 -4.59
N LEU A 241 0.62 -21.80 -4.72
CA LEU A 241 0.98 -20.75 -3.75
C LEU A 241 0.06 -20.74 -2.53
N LEU A 242 -1.27 -20.90 -2.71
CA LEU A 242 -2.23 -20.79 -1.62
C LEU A 242 -2.37 -22.07 -0.80
N LYS A 243 -2.22 -23.23 -1.45
CA LYS A 243 -2.34 -24.56 -0.84
C LYS A 243 -1.12 -25.42 -1.19
N PRO A 244 0.09 -25.00 -0.78
CA PRO A 244 1.31 -25.74 -1.09
C PRO A 244 1.30 -27.10 -0.41
N GLU A 245 1.65 -28.14 -1.17
CA GLU A 245 1.86 -29.50 -0.64
C GLU A 245 3.24 -29.63 0.00
N SER A 246 4.22 -28.86 -0.49
CA SER A 246 5.59 -28.83 0.00
C SER A 246 6.31 -27.51 -0.36
N PRO A 247 7.42 -27.17 0.32
CA PRO A 247 8.26 -26.03 -0.07
C PRO A 247 8.76 -26.11 -1.53
N SER A 248 8.99 -27.33 -2.04
CA SER A 248 9.36 -27.57 -3.43
C SER A 248 8.28 -27.09 -4.41
N SER A 249 7.00 -27.31 -4.09
CA SER A 249 5.89 -26.85 -4.94
C SER A 249 5.86 -25.33 -5.08
N ILE A 250 6.17 -24.61 -3.99
CA ILE A 250 6.29 -23.14 -3.99
C ILE A 250 7.48 -22.72 -4.84
N ASN A 251 8.66 -23.31 -4.62
CA ASN A 251 9.86 -23.01 -5.40
C ASN A 251 9.62 -23.21 -6.92
N GLN A 252 8.92 -24.28 -7.30
CA GLN A 252 8.53 -24.54 -8.68
C GLN A 252 7.54 -23.49 -9.21
N ALA A 253 6.52 -23.13 -8.42
CA ALA A 253 5.55 -22.11 -8.77
C ALA A 253 6.21 -20.73 -8.97
N VAL A 254 7.11 -20.34 -8.08
CA VAL A 254 7.80 -19.03 -8.14
C VAL A 254 8.79 -18.98 -9.31
N ARG A 255 9.51 -20.07 -9.59
CA ARG A 255 10.33 -20.21 -10.81
C ARG A 255 9.49 -20.20 -12.09
N GLY A 256 8.34 -20.88 -12.06
CA GLY A 256 7.35 -20.88 -13.13
C GLY A 256 6.83 -19.48 -13.42
N LEU A 257 6.36 -18.77 -12.39
CA LEU A 257 5.89 -17.39 -12.46
C LEU A 257 6.95 -16.47 -13.07
N LYS A 258 8.22 -16.55 -12.62
CA LYS A 258 9.31 -15.78 -13.23
C LYS A 258 9.45 -16.14 -14.71
N LYS A 259 9.62 -17.41 -15.06
CA LYS A 259 9.83 -17.84 -16.46
C LYS A 259 8.65 -17.45 -17.36
N MET A 260 7.42 -17.58 -16.88
CA MET A 260 6.21 -17.37 -17.66
C MET A 260 5.82 -15.90 -17.76
N GLY A 261 5.89 -15.15 -16.65
CA GLY A 261 5.68 -13.71 -16.66
C GLY A 261 6.67 -13.01 -17.59
N LEU A 262 7.95 -13.42 -17.54
CA LEU A 262 8.95 -12.92 -18.48
C LEU A 262 8.70 -13.41 -19.92
N ARG A 263 8.29 -14.66 -20.13
CA ARG A 263 8.00 -15.14 -21.49
C ARG A 263 6.82 -14.42 -22.14
N GLU A 264 5.74 -14.19 -21.39
CA GLU A 264 4.53 -13.52 -21.90
C GLU A 264 4.79 -12.04 -22.21
N HIS A 265 5.74 -11.42 -21.51
CA HIS A 265 6.09 -10.01 -21.72
C HIS A 265 7.15 -9.79 -22.81
N TRP A 266 7.95 -10.80 -23.15
CA TRP A 266 8.98 -10.75 -24.19
C TRP A 266 8.64 -11.67 -25.38
N LYS A 267 7.37 -11.75 -25.77
CA LYS A 267 7.01 -12.38 -27.05
C LYS A 267 7.66 -11.58 -28.17
N VAL A 268 8.62 -12.18 -28.87
CA VAL A 268 9.22 -11.62 -30.08
C VAL A 268 8.23 -11.84 -31.22
N PRO A 269 7.49 -10.81 -31.70
CA PRO A 269 6.77 -10.97 -32.96
C PRO A 269 7.78 -11.23 -34.07
N ARG A 270 7.46 -12.16 -34.98
CA ARG A 270 8.35 -12.54 -36.09
C ARG A 270 8.59 -11.39 -37.09
N SER A 271 7.86 -10.28 -36.99
CA SER A 271 7.80 -9.23 -38.00
C SER A 271 8.42 -7.88 -37.60
N HIS A 272 8.46 -7.48 -36.32
CA HIS A 272 8.95 -6.15 -35.91
C HIS A 272 9.80 -6.16 -34.63
N LEU A 273 11.03 -5.65 -34.74
CA LEU A 273 11.99 -5.57 -33.63
C LEU A 273 11.65 -4.47 -32.60
N SER A 274 10.86 -3.46 -32.99
CA SER A 274 10.42 -2.36 -32.12
C SER A 274 9.40 -2.78 -31.05
N ASP A 275 8.69 -3.90 -31.26
CA ASP A 275 7.64 -4.40 -30.37
C ASP A 275 8.16 -5.33 -29.27
N ILE A 276 9.49 -5.46 -29.17
CA ILE A 276 10.15 -6.46 -28.30
C ILE A 276 10.29 -5.98 -26.85
N ILE A 277 10.18 -4.67 -26.60
CA ILE A 277 10.44 -4.11 -25.27
C ILE A 277 9.15 -4.13 -24.44
N PRO A 278 9.10 -4.81 -23.30
CA PRO A 278 7.91 -4.83 -22.47
C PRO A 278 7.56 -3.43 -21.94
N THR A 279 6.27 -3.22 -21.73
CA THR A 279 5.80 -2.01 -21.05
C THR A 279 6.25 -2.04 -19.59
N PHE A 280 6.55 -0.87 -19.03
CA PHE A 280 6.97 -0.74 -17.63
C PHE A 280 5.93 -1.32 -16.67
N SER A 281 4.64 -1.04 -16.92
CA SER A 281 3.53 -1.57 -16.13
C SER A 281 3.54 -3.11 -16.05
N ARG A 282 3.84 -3.80 -17.15
CA ARG A 282 3.90 -5.27 -17.19
C ARG A 282 5.05 -5.83 -16.35
N VAL A 283 6.25 -5.29 -16.54
CA VAL A 283 7.43 -5.67 -15.74
C VAL A 283 7.15 -5.40 -14.26
N SER A 284 6.60 -4.23 -13.95
CA SER A 284 6.22 -3.84 -12.60
C SER A 284 5.23 -4.82 -11.95
N ASN A 285 4.22 -5.29 -12.70
CA ASN A 285 3.25 -6.27 -12.19
C ASN A 285 3.92 -7.59 -11.78
N VAL A 286 4.83 -8.13 -12.61
CA VAL A 286 5.56 -9.37 -12.29
C VAL A 286 6.37 -9.20 -11.01
N TYR A 287 7.17 -8.14 -10.93
CA TYR A 287 8.02 -7.89 -9.76
C TYR A 287 7.20 -7.62 -8.51
N SER A 288 6.05 -6.95 -8.62
CA SER A 288 5.16 -6.73 -7.48
C SER A 288 4.66 -8.03 -6.88
N VAL A 289 4.32 -9.03 -7.72
CA VAL A 289 3.95 -10.36 -7.22
C VAL A 289 5.13 -11.10 -6.62
N LEU A 290 6.28 -11.10 -7.30
CA LEU A 290 7.50 -11.75 -6.78
C LEU A 290 7.96 -11.15 -5.44
N PHE A 291 7.91 -9.83 -5.30
CA PHE A 291 8.24 -9.15 -4.03
C PHE A 291 7.19 -9.41 -2.96
N GLY A 292 5.90 -9.47 -3.29
CA GLY A 292 4.86 -9.90 -2.34
C GLY A 292 5.11 -11.31 -1.80
N ILE A 293 5.45 -12.27 -2.68
CA ILE A 293 5.84 -13.64 -2.30
C ILE A 293 7.12 -13.64 -1.46
N GLY A 294 8.12 -12.86 -1.86
CA GLY A 294 9.39 -12.74 -1.16
C GLY A 294 9.24 -12.17 0.26
N LEU A 295 8.47 -11.09 0.42
CA LEU A 295 8.20 -10.46 1.71
C LEU A 295 7.40 -11.38 2.63
N PHE A 296 6.39 -12.08 2.07
CA PHE A 296 5.68 -13.11 2.82
C PHE A 296 6.63 -14.23 3.27
N SER A 297 7.52 -14.68 2.38
CA SER A 297 8.49 -15.72 2.71
C SER A 297 9.46 -15.27 3.80
N SER A 298 9.99 -14.04 3.74
CA SER A 298 10.87 -13.50 4.79
C SER A 298 10.16 -13.40 6.14
N LEU A 299 8.85 -13.08 6.15
CA LEU A 299 8.05 -13.09 7.37
C LEU A 299 7.88 -14.49 7.93
N VAL A 300 7.70 -15.49 7.08
CA VAL A 300 7.51 -16.87 7.53
C VAL A 300 8.82 -17.50 7.99
N SER A 301 9.93 -17.25 7.29
CA SER A 301 11.25 -17.79 7.62
C SER A 301 12.01 -16.95 8.65
N GLU A 302 11.47 -15.79 9.06
CA GLU A 302 12.18 -14.81 9.89
C GLU A 302 13.53 -14.39 9.28
N ASP A 303 13.63 -14.38 7.95
CA ASP A 303 14.87 -14.10 7.22
C ASP A 303 15.03 -12.60 6.97
N ILE A 304 15.80 -11.96 7.85
CA ILE A 304 16.11 -10.54 7.77
C ILE A 304 16.89 -10.15 6.51
N GLU A 305 17.77 -11.01 6.01
CA GLU A 305 18.59 -10.70 4.84
C GLU A 305 17.77 -10.76 3.55
N LEU A 306 16.84 -11.71 3.47
CA LEU A 306 15.82 -11.73 2.40
C LEU A 306 14.93 -10.48 2.47
N TYR A 307 14.44 -10.11 3.65
CA TYR A 307 13.63 -8.91 3.85
C TYR A 307 14.37 -7.63 3.39
N LYS A 308 15.60 -7.41 3.87
CA LYS A 308 16.45 -6.28 3.45
C LYS A 308 16.75 -6.31 1.96
N GLY A 309 17.04 -7.50 1.40
CA GLY A 309 17.31 -7.67 -0.02
C GLY A 309 16.13 -7.24 -0.88
N ILE A 310 14.91 -7.60 -0.49
CA ILE A 310 13.69 -7.21 -1.19
C ILE A 310 13.42 -5.71 -1.01
N LEU A 311 13.53 -5.16 0.21
CA LEU A 311 13.34 -3.72 0.43
C LEU A 311 14.30 -2.88 -0.40
N ARG A 312 15.58 -3.26 -0.46
CA ARG A 312 16.56 -2.63 -1.35
C ARG A 312 16.08 -2.71 -2.80
N SER A 313 15.72 -3.90 -3.28
CA SER A 313 15.23 -4.12 -4.64
C SER A 313 13.98 -3.30 -4.99
N MET A 314 13.07 -3.10 -4.03
CA MET A 314 11.85 -2.30 -4.21
C MET A 314 12.13 -0.80 -4.30
N ASN A 315 13.18 -0.33 -3.62
CA ASN A 315 13.59 1.07 -3.57
C ASN A 315 14.60 1.45 -4.66
N THR A 316 15.32 0.48 -5.24
CA THR A 316 16.24 0.69 -6.35
C THR A 316 15.46 1.04 -7.62
N ARG A 317 15.88 2.11 -8.32
CA ARG A 317 15.44 2.37 -9.70
C ARG A 317 16.06 1.30 -10.59
N ALA A 318 15.25 0.47 -11.24
CA ALA A 318 15.81 -0.53 -12.14
C ALA A 318 16.04 0.06 -13.53
N THR A 319 17.14 -0.32 -14.16
CA THR A 319 17.35 -0.06 -15.57
C THR A 319 17.18 -1.37 -16.34
N SER A 320 16.25 -1.40 -17.28
CA SER A 320 16.11 -2.52 -18.19
C SER A 320 16.94 -2.24 -19.44
N TYR A 321 17.86 -3.15 -19.73
CA TYR A 321 18.61 -3.14 -20.97
C TYR A 321 17.96 -4.13 -21.92
N SER A 322 17.82 -3.80 -23.19
CA SER A 322 17.44 -4.76 -24.22
C SER A 322 18.48 -4.69 -25.33
N LYS A 323 19.19 -5.79 -25.54
CA LYS A 323 20.11 -5.95 -26.68
C LYS A 323 19.56 -7.02 -27.60
N ILE A 324 19.24 -6.62 -28.82
CA ILE A 324 18.80 -7.55 -29.86
C ILE A 324 20.06 -8.19 -30.45
N LEU A 325 20.23 -9.51 -30.29
CA LEU A 325 21.28 -10.22 -31.02
C LEU A 325 20.71 -10.86 -32.29
N ASN A 326 21.26 -10.48 -33.44
CA ASN A 326 21.05 -11.20 -34.69
C ASN A 326 22.02 -12.38 -34.74
N THR A 327 21.51 -13.60 -34.51
CA THR A 327 22.26 -14.84 -34.74
C THR A 327 21.95 -15.36 -36.14
N SER A 328 22.87 -15.17 -37.08
CA SER A 328 22.78 -15.71 -38.45
C SER A 328 23.36 -17.13 -38.49
N ASN A 329 22.54 -18.15 -38.21
CA ASN A 329 22.93 -19.54 -38.48
C ASN A 329 22.53 -19.93 -39.90
N LYS A 330 23.53 -20.14 -40.77
CA LYS A 330 23.40 -20.34 -42.23
C LYS A 330 22.60 -21.58 -42.69
N LEU A 331 22.06 -22.41 -41.78
CA LEU A 331 21.38 -23.67 -42.18
C LEU A 331 20.00 -23.93 -41.56
N LEU A 332 19.52 -23.14 -40.60
CA LEU A 332 18.17 -23.29 -40.04
C LEU A 332 17.64 -21.91 -39.66
N LYS A 333 16.41 -21.59 -40.11
CA LYS A 333 15.57 -20.42 -39.77
C LYS A 333 16.17 -19.47 -38.74
N THR A 334 16.40 -18.21 -39.13
CA THR A 334 16.83 -17.12 -38.24
C THR A 334 16.07 -17.17 -36.91
N LYS A 335 16.80 -17.46 -35.84
CA LYS A 335 16.28 -17.49 -34.48
C LYS A 335 16.80 -16.24 -33.79
N THR A 336 16.00 -15.17 -33.78
CA THR A 336 16.32 -13.98 -33.01
C THR A 336 16.31 -14.35 -31.52
N THR A 337 17.45 -14.20 -30.87
CA THR A 337 17.63 -14.48 -29.44
C THR A 337 17.99 -13.17 -28.78
N ILE A 338 17.26 -12.76 -27.75
CA ILE A 338 17.55 -11.54 -27.00
C ILE A 338 18.50 -11.95 -25.88
N ASN A 339 19.75 -11.50 -25.96
CA ASN A 339 20.72 -11.70 -24.88
C ASN A 339 20.98 -10.34 -24.22
N TYR A 340 21.17 -10.36 -22.91
CA TYR A 340 21.43 -9.16 -22.12
C TYR A 340 22.93 -9.14 -21.84
N SER A 341 23.65 -8.13 -22.34
CA SER A 341 25.09 -7.97 -22.10
C SER A 341 25.42 -6.54 -21.71
N ASP A 342 26.45 -6.39 -20.88
CA ASP A 342 27.13 -5.12 -20.71
C ASP A 342 27.83 -4.69 -22.01
N GLY A 343 27.83 -3.38 -22.28
CA GLY A 343 28.73 -2.76 -23.26
C GLY A 343 28.43 -2.94 -24.75
N GLY A 344 27.27 -2.49 -25.24
CA GLY A 344 27.04 -2.31 -26.69
C GLY A 344 25.85 -1.39 -27.00
N ASN A 345 25.50 -1.26 -28.29
CA ASN A 345 24.30 -0.56 -28.79
C ASN A 345 23.01 -1.23 -28.26
N CYS A 346 22.70 -1.00 -26.98
CA CYS A 346 21.52 -1.52 -26.29
C CYS A 346 20.46 -0.43 -26.21
N VAL A 347 19.19 -0.80 -26.34
CA VAL A 347 18.10 0.10 -25.96
C VAL A 347 18.00 0.04 -24.44
N VAL A 348 18.31 1.16 -23.80
CA VAL A 348 18.22 1.31 -22.34
C VAL A 348 16.87 1.93 -22.00
N LYS A 349 16.09 1.24 -21.18
CA LYS A 349 14.87 1.77 -20.59
C LYS A 349 15.07 1.89 -19.09
N LYS A 350 15.34 3.12 -18.64
CA LYS A 350 15.34 3.45 -17.21
C LYS A 350 13.91 3.32 -16.70
N LEU A 351 13.69 2.41 -15.76
CA LEU A 351 12.40 2.22 -15.12
C LEU A 351 12.41 3.06 -13.84
N GLY A 352 11.27 3.70 -13.54
CA GLY A 352 11.09 4.44 -12.28
C GLY A 352 11.00 3.49 -11.09
N LYS A 353 10.14 3.82 -10.11
CA LYS A 353 9.86 2.93 -8.98
C LYS A 353 9.27 1.61 -9.51
N MET A 354 10.03 0.53 -9.48
CA MET A 354 9.70 -0.73 -10.13
C MET A 354 8.39 -1.37 -9.68
N VAL A 355 7.88 -1.01 -8.50
CA VAL A 355 6.94 -1.85 -7.77
C VAL A 355 5.67 -1.11 -7.44
N ASP A 356 4.57 -1.74 -7.80
CA ASP A 356 3.25 -1.42 -7.30
C ASP A 356 3.08 -2.08 -5.91
N SER A 357 3.34 -1.30 -4.87
CA SER A 357 3.26 -1.77 -3.48
C SER A 357 1.86 -2.26 -3.11
N SER A 358 0.81 -1.80 -3.80
CA SER A 358 -0.56 -2.26 -3.57
C SER A 358 -0.74 -3.71 -3.99
N LYS A 359 -0.17 -4.09 -5.15
CA LYS A 359 -0.19 -5.48 -5.64
C LYS A 359 0.66 -6.40 -4.76
N ALA A 360 1.86 -5.98 -4.37
CA ALA A 360 2.69 -6.75 -3.45
C ALA A 360 1.96 -7.02 -2.11
N SER A 361 1.32 -5.98 -1.57
CA SER A 361 0.50 -6.09 -0.36
C SER A 361 -0.70 -7.01 -0.55
N ALA A 362 -1.38 -6.96 -1.71
CA ALA A 362 -2.48 -7.85 -2.01
C ALA A 362 -2.03 -9.33 -1.99
N VAL A 363 -0.90 -9.65 -2.62
CA VAL A 363 -0.33 -11.01 -2.60
C VAL A 363 -0.05 -11.46 -1.16
N ILE A 364 0.60 -10.64 -0.34
CA ILE A 364 0.87 -10.97 1.08
C ILE A 364 -0.43 -11.27 1.83
N ARG A 365 -1.48 -10.45 1.63
CA ARG A 365 -2.80 -10.66 2.25
C ARG A 365 -3.43 -11.98 1.81
N LEU A 366 -3.43 -12.30 0.52
CA LEU A 366 -4.02 -13.54 0.00
C LEU A 366 -3.30 -14.78 0.52
N LEU A 367 -1.97 -14.75 0.55
CA LEU A 367 -1.15 -15.82 1.13
C LEU A 367 -1.40 -15.97 2.64
N ARG A 368 -1.57 -14.87 3.37
CA ARG A 368 -1.92 -14.92 4.80
C ARG A 368 -3.32 -15.47 5.04
N LEU A 369 -4.30 -15.07 4.23
CA LEU A 369 -5.69 -15.52 4.33
C LEU A 369 -5.86 -17.00 4.00
N SER A 370 -5.02 -17.57 3.14
CA SER A 370 -5.08 -19.01 2.82
C SER A 370 -4.51 -19.91 3.92
N MET A 371 -3.90 -19.33 4.96
CA MET A 371 -3.29 -20.03 6.08
C MET A 371 -4.09 -19.80 7.36
N LYS A 372 -4.41 -20.86 8.12
CA LYS A 372 -5.19 -20.76 9.36
C LYS A 372 -4.40 -20.10 10.49
N SER A 373 -3.07 -20.22 10.48
CA SER A 373 -2.19 -19.65 11.51
C SER A 373 -0.79 -19.36 10.97
N SER A 374 -0.02 -18.56 11.73
CA SER A 374 1.40 -18.35 11.48
C SER A 374 2.21 -19.65 11.58
N VAL A 375 1.79 -20.59 12.44
CA VAL A 375 2.38 -21.93 12.57
C VAL A 375 2.16 -22.76 11.30
N GLU A 376 0.95 -22.75 10.74
CA GLU A 376 0.68 -23.43 9.48
C GLU A 376 1.51 -22.83 8.34
N ALA A 377 1.58 -21.51 8.25
CA ALA A 377 2.41 -20.82 7.26
C ALA A 377 3.87 -21.28 7.35
N ARG A 378 4.46 -21.31 8.56
CA ARG A 378 5.81 -21.82 8.83
C ARG A 378 6.01 -23.25 8.35
N SER A 379 5.10 -24.16 8.70
CA SER A 379 5.22 -25.57 8.29
C SER A 379 5.25 -25.76 6.77
N LYS A 380 4.61 -24.87 6.02
CA LYS A 380 4.45 -24.97 4.56
C LYS A 380 5.52 -24.22 3.76
N TRP A 381 6.06 -23.14 4.30
CA TRP A 381 6.94 -22.20 3.58
C TRP A 381 8.38 -22.18 4.08
N ILE A 382 8.71 -22.84 5.20
CA ILE A 382 10.12 -23.02 5.61
C ILE A 382 10.85 -23.84 4.53
N GLY A 383 12.02 -23.35 4.09
CA GLY A 383 12.82 -23.99 3.04
C GLY A 383 12.50 -23.53 1.61
N VAL A 384 11.67 -22.50 1.44
CA VAL A 384 11.49 -21.82 0.13
C VAL A 384 12.73 -20.95 -0.14
N GLU A 385 13.36 -21.16 -1.29
CA GLU A 385 14.63 -20.52 -1.67
C GLU A 385 14.36 -19.36 -2.63
N LEU A 386 14.32 -18.14 -2.09
CA LEU A 386 13.99 -16.92 -2.85
C LEU A 386 15.13 -15.91 -2.96
N GLY A 387 16.36 -16.24 -2.52
CA GLY A 387 17.50 -15.33 -2.59
C GLY A 387 17.77 -14.76 -3.99
N TRP A 388 17.36 -15.46 -5.05
CA TRP A 388 17.47 -15.02 -6.43
C TRP A 388 16.44 -13.94 -6.86
N ILE A 389 15.42 -13.66 -6.05
CA ILE A 389 14.47 -12.56 -6.27
C ILE A 389 15.14 -11.20 -5.98
N ILE A 390 16.17 -11.20 -5.13
CA ILE A 390 16.94 -10.00 -4.78
C ILE A 390 17.67 -9.51 -6.03
N ILE A 391 17.40 -8.28 -6.42
CA ILE A 391 18.16 -7.58 -7.47
C ILE A 391 19.45 -7.09 -6.80
N PRO A 392 20.64 -7.54 -7.23
CA PRO A 392 21.89 -7.14 -6.61
C PRO A 392 22.05 -5.61 -6.68
N ASN A 393 22.52 -5.03 -5.57
CA ASN A 393 22.82 -3.61 -5.47
C ASN A 393 24.09 -3.34 -6.31
N ILE A 394 23.97 -2.56 -7.39
CA ILE A 394 25.13 -2.12 -8.18
C ILE A 394 25.42 -0.69 -7.73
N GLU A 395 26.40 -0.53 -6.83
CA GLU A 395 26.74 0.76 -6.18
C GLU A 395 27.51 1.73 -7.08
N SER A 396 27.63 1.47 -8.38
CA SER A 396 28.25 2.38 -9.34
C SER A 396 27.20 3.12 -10.17
N ASP A 397 27.46 4.38 -10.51
CA ASP A 397 26.71 5.23 -11.47
C ASP A 397 26.50 4.60 -12.87
N THR A 398 26.96 3.37 -13.07
CA THR A 398 26.54 2.50 -14.16
C THR A 398 25.21 1.83 -13.80
N ASP A 399 24.12 2.54 -14.15
CA ASP A 399 22.76 2.03 -14.42
C ASP A 399 22.59 0.50 -14.23
N GLY A 400 21.83 0.09 -13.22
CA GLY A 400 21.71 -1.32 -12.81
C GLY A 400 21.10 -2.23 -13.88
N LEU A 401 21.77 -3.34 -14.20
CA LEU A 401 21.34 -4.29 -15.23
C LEU A 401 20.51 -5.45 -14.67
N LEU A 402 19.35 -5.67 -15.26
CA LEU A 402 18.64 -6.94 -15.17
C LEU A 402 19.15 -7.91 -16.24
N PHE A 403 19.97 -8.88 -15.84
CA PHE A 403 20.45 -9.93 -16.73
C PHE A 403 19.46 -11.10 -16.78
N PHE A 404 19.03 -11.47 -18.00
CA PHE A 404 18.36 -12.74 -18.24
C PHE A 404 19.30 -13.62 -19.06
N ARG A 405 19.88 -14.63 -18.43
CA ARG A 405 20.66 -15.66 -19.12
C ARG A 405 19.76 -16.89 -19.29
N ASP A 406 19.56 -17.34 -20.53
CA ASP A 406 18.86 -18.61 -20.80
C ASP A 406 19.79 -19.75 -20.35
N GLU A 407 19.41 -20.49 -19.31
CA GLU A 407 20.23 -21.58 -18.73
C GLU A 407 20.48 -22.74 -19.72
N ARG A 408 19.87 -22.73 -20.91
CA ARG A 408 20.10 -23.72 -21.96
C ARG A 408 21.47 -23.62 -22.63
N ASP A 409 22.22 -22.56 -22.39
CA ASP A 409 23.57 -22.39 -22.97
C ASP A 409 24.69 -23.09 -22.17
N ASN A 410 24.39 -23.68 -20.99
CA ASN A 410 25.39 -24.42 -20.19
C ASN A 410 25.38 -25.94 -20.41
N GLN A 411 24.63 -26.45 -21.39
CA GLN A 411 24.61 -27.88 -21.76
C GLN A 411 25.06 -28.15 -23.20
N LYS A 412 26.06 -27.41 -23.70
CA LYS A 412 26.75 -27.74 -24.94
C LYS A 412 28.26 -27.66 -24.79
#